data_AF-A0A1G2S930-F1
#
_entry.id   AF-A0A1G2S930-F1
#
_cell.length_a   1.000
_cell.length_b   1.000
_cell.length_c   1.000
_cell.angle_alpha   90.00
_cell.angle_beta   90.00
_cell.angle_gamma   90.00
#
_symmetry.space_group_name_H-M   'P 1'
#
loop_
_entity.id
_entity.type
_entity.pdbx_description
1 polymer ?
#
loop_
_entity_poly.entity_id
_entity_poly.type
_entity_poly.pdbx_seq_one_letter_code
_entity_poly.pdbx_strand_id
1 'polypeptide(L)'
;MKKIIYRIIMMLMLVLALTLISGIYKLNFSKDESVFTGAKGPKDATYRINGQTVTLKNGIAEVEVAPGGTVKIVTRYFGNEVKHDFDGDGRKDAAFLLTQETGGSGTFFYVVAALNTANGYVGSEGLFLGDRIAPQTTERGKGNIVLVNYAERKPGESFAVRPSVGKSIWLILDPKTMQFAEVAQNFEGEADPARMTLGMKTWNWVSTTYSNDRVIKPRDSQKFALTFKDGKTFSATTDCNGVGGEYAVTGDKISFNKMMSTLMYCDGSQEADFSKSLGEAVRYHFTPRGELIFGLKYESGVMVFR
;
A
#
# COMPACT_ATOMS: atom_id res chain seq x y z
N MET A 1 1.84 -42.84 75.66
CA MET A 1 1.20 -41.58 75.20
C MET A 1 1.93 -40.90 74.04
N LYS A 2 3.23 -40.55 74.14
CA LYS A 2 3.98 -39.87 73.06
C LYS A 2 3.96 -40.59 71.68
N LYS A 3 4.02 -41.92 71.63
CA LYS A 3 3.93 -42.71 70.37
C LYS A 3 2.57 -42.64 69.68
N ILE A 4 1.48 -42.46 70.43
CA ILE A 4 0.12 -42.35 69.87
C ILE A 4 -0.07 -40.94 69.28
N ILE A 5 0.42 -39.92 69.97
CA ILE A 5 0.40 -38.53 69.51
C ILE A 5 1.17 -38.37 68.19
N TYR A 6 2.34 -39.00 68.07
CA TYR A 6 3.14 -38.95 66.82
C TYR A 6 2.42 -39.59 65.63
N ARG A 7 1.70 -40.70 65.86
CA ARG A 7 0.90 -41.36 64.80
C ARG A 7 -0.28 -40.49 64.34
N ILE A 8 -0.93 -39.78 65.26
CA ILE A 8 -2.03 -38.86 64.93
C ILE A 8 -1.51 -37.67 64.12
N ILE A 9 -0.39 -37.07 64.52
CA ILE A 9 0.23 -35.95 63.79
C ILE A 9 0.67 -36.38 62.38
N MET A 10 1.27 -37.57 62.25
CA MET A 10 1.69 -38.09 60.95
C MET A 10 0.49 -38.36 60.03
N MET A 11 -0.62 -38.86 60.56
CA MET A 11 -1.85 -39.09 59.78
C MET A 11 -2.49 -37.76 59.34
N LEU A 12 -2.50 -36.75 60.20
CA LEU A 12 -2.97 -35.39 59.89
C LEU A 12 -2.13 -34.73 58.78
N MET A 13 -0.80 -34.85 58.85
CA MET A 13 0.10 -34.33 57.81
C MET A 13 -0.10 -35.03 56.47
N LEU A 14 -0.39 -36.34 56.48
CA LEU A 14 -0.63 -37.13 55.26
C LEU A 14 -1.97 -36.77 54.61
N VAL A 15 -3.01 -36.53 55.41
CA VAL A 15 -4.30 -36.00 54.93
C VAL A 15 -4.13 -34.58 54.37
N LEU A 16 -3.36 -33.73 55.04
CA LEU A 16 -3.09 -32.37 54.55
C LEU A 16 -2.36 -32.40 53.21
N ALA A 17 -1.33 -33.24 53.08
CA ALA A 17 -0.59 -33.44 51.82
C ALA A 17 -1.50 -33.96 50.69
N LEU A 18 -2.39 -34.92 50.98
CA LEU A 18 -3.35 -35.43 50.00
C LEU A 18 -4.37 -34.36 49.57
N THR A 19 -4.83 -33.49 50.48
CA THR A 19 -5.72 -32.38 50.13
C THR A 19 -5.01 -31.29 49.30
N LEU A 20 -3.72 -31.03 49.56
CA LEU A 20 -2.90 -30.14 48.75
C LEU A 20 -2.64 -30.70 47.35
N ILE A 21 -2.32 -32.00 47.23
CA ILE A 21 -2.12 -32.67 45.94
C ILE A 21 -3.44 -32.73 45.14
N SER A 22 -4.58 -33.01 45.80
CA SER A 22 -5.89 -32.96 45.16
C SER A 22 -6.30 -31.54 44.76
N GLY A 23 -5.89 -30.51 45.52
CA GLY A 23 -6.06 -29.10 45.17
C GLY A 23 -5.23 -28.70 43.96
N ILE A 24 -3.99 -29.20 43.85
CA ILE A 24 -3.10 -29.00 42.69
C ILE A 24 -3.67 -29.70 41.45
N TYR A 25 -4.24 -30.91 41.58
CA TYR A 25 -4.90 -31.59 40.45
C TYR A 25 -6.20 -30.91 39.98
N LYS A 26 -6.94 -30.23 40.88
CA LYS A 26 -8.08 -29.38 40.52
C LYS A 26 -7.66 -28.01 39.95
N LEU A 27 -6.40 -27.63 40.11
CA LEU A 27 -5.74 -26.49 39.46
C LEU A 27 -4.98 -26.91 38.19
N ASN A 28 -5.33 -28.05 37.59
CA ASN A 28 -5.13 -28.18 36.15
C ASN A 28 -6.00 -27.12 35.48
N PHE A 29 -5.33 -26.03 35.12
CA PHE A 29 -5.80 -25.00 34.21
C PHE A 29 -6.67 -25.66 33.14
N SER A 30 -7.98 -25.45 33.23
CA SER A 30 -8.81 -25.47 32.04
C SER A 30 -8.25 -24.34 31.20
N LYS A 31 -7.34 -24.69 30.30
CA LYS A 31 -6.98 -23.84 29.17
C LYS A 31 -8.26 -23.77 28.38
N ASP A 32 -9.11 -22.81 28.73
CA ASP A 32 -10.19 -22.37 27.87
C ASP A 32 -9.48 -21.83 26.62
N GLU A 33 -9.13 -22.74 25.71
CA GLU A 33 -9.01 -22.39 24.31
C GLU A 33 -10.43 -22.04 23.89
N SER A 34 -10.83 -20.81 24.21
CA SER A 34 -11.87 -20.15 23.44
C SER A 34 -11.35 -20.20 22.01
N VAL A 35 -11.88 -21.14 21.23
CA VAL A 35 -11.70 -21.15 19.79
C VAL A 35 -12.16 -19.77 19.38
N PHE A 36 -11.22 -18.88 19.03
CA PHE A 36 -11.54 -17.54 18.56
C PHE A 36 -12.20 -17.73 17.21
N THR A 37 -13.50 -18.01 17.22
CA THR A 37 -14.31 -18.04 16.01
C THR A 37 -14.39 -16.58 15.58
N GLY A 38 -13.55 -16.23 14.62
CA GLY A 38 -13.64 -14.97 13.89
C GLY A 38 -15.03 -14.79 13.31
N ALA A 39 -15.32 -13.57 12.87
CA ALA A 39 -16.65 -13.24 12.40
C ALA A 39 -17.04 -14.01 11.14
N LYS A 40 -18.35 -14.11 10.87
CA LYS A 40 -18.89 -14.76 9.67
C LYS A 40 -18.50 -14.04 8.37
N GLY A 41 -18.16 -12.76 8.46
CA GLY A 41 -17.77 -11.94 7.33
C GLY A 41 -17.26 -10.57 7.75
N PRO A 42 -16.77 -9.76 6.80
CA PRO A 42 -16.25 -8.42 7.07
C PRO A 42 -17.27 -7.49 7.74
N LYS A 43 -18.57 -7.68 7.48
CA LYS A 43 -19.65 -6.88 8.07
C LYS A 43 -19.99 -7.23 9.52
N ASP A 44 -19.40 -8.30 10.06
CA ASP A 44 -19.64 -8.76 11.44
C ASP A 44 -18.35 -8.82 12.26
N ALA A 45 -17.22 -8.41 11.67
CA ALA A 45 -15.91 -8.46 12.29
C ALA A 45 -15.65 -7.30 13.25
N THR A 46 -14.64 -7.51 14.08
CA THR A 46 -14.13 -6.52 15.02
C THR A 46 -12.92 -5.82 14.43
N TYR A 47 -12.95 -4.49 14.40
CA TYR A 47 -11.89 -3.60 13.89
C TYR A 47 -11.37 -2.70 15.02
N ARG A 48 -10.19 -2.10 14.83
CA ARG A 48 -9.69 -1.06 15.74
C ARG A 48 -9.72 0.30 15.05
N ILE A 49 -10.54 1.23 15.53
CA ILE A 49 -10.67 2.58 14.96
C ILE A 49 -10.25 3.58 16.04
N ASN A 50 -9.22 4.40 15.75
CA ASN A 50 -8.63 5.34 16.72
C ASN A 50 -8.24 4.66 18.05
N GLY A 51 -7.68 3.45 17.99
CA GLY A 51 -7.33 2.66 19.18
C GLY A 51 -8.51 1.99 19.90
N GLN A 52 -9.76 2.26 19.52
CA GLN A 52 -10.95 1.66 20.12
C GLN A 52 -11.44 0.46 19.33
N THR A 53 -11.87 -0.58 20.03
CA THR A 53 -12.46 -1.78 19.45
C THR A 53 -13.89 -1.52 18.98
N VAL A 54 -14.16 -1.78 17.71
CA VAL A 54 -15.48 -1.61 17.08
C VAL A 54 -15.91 -2.94 16.47
N THR A 55 -16.95 -3.56 17.03
CA THR A 55 -17.53 -4.79 16.47
C THR A 55 -18.75 -4.46 15.66
N LEU A 56 -18.68 -4.67 14.35
CA LEU A 56 -19.83 -4.48 13.47
C LEU A 56 -20.83 -5.62 13.67
N LYS A 57 -22.11 -5.30 13.50
CA LYS A 57 -23.18 -6.28 13.35
C LYS A 57 -23.96 -5.91 12.10
N ASN A 58 -23.92 -6.77 11.09
CA ASN A 58 -24.51 -6.49 9.79
C ASN A 58 -24.05 -5.15 9.17
N GLY A 59 -22.79 -4.80 9.41
CA GLY A 59 -22.12 -3.61 8.86
C GLY A 59 -22.34 -2.33 9.66
N ILE A 60 -22.89 -2.40 10.88
CA ILE A 60 -23.13 -1.22 11.72
C ILE A 60 -22.65 -1.50 13.14
N ALA A 61 -22.02 -0.51 13.77
CA ALA A 61 -21.78 -0.46 15.22
C ALA A 61 -22.21 0.91 15.75
N GLU A 62 -22.88 0.92 16.90
CA GLU A 62 -23.29 2.13 17.60
C GLU A 62 -22.80 2.09 19.04
N VAL A 63 -22.17 3.18 19.50
CA VAL A 63 -21.68 3.33 20.88
C VAL A 63 -22.19 4.64 21.43
N GLU A 64 -22.84 4.62 22.59
CA GLU A 64 -23.24 5.84 23.31
C GLU A 64 -22.00 6.56 23.85
N VAL A 65 -21.93 7.88 23.64
CA VAL A 65 -20.81 8.71 24.13
C VAL A 65 -20.88 8.90 25.66
N ALA A 66 -22.09 8.91 26.21
CA ALA A 66 -22.35 8.98 27.65
C ALA A 66 -23.57 8.10 27.97
N PRO A 67 -23.60 7.43 29.15
CA PRO A 67 -24.73 6.59 29.54
C PRO A 67 -26.05 7.36 29.48
N GLY A 68 -27.00 6.89 28.66
CA GLY A 68 -28.32 7.52 28.51
C GLY A 68 -28.34 8.78 27.65
N GLY A 69 -27.25 9.08 26.94
CA GLY A 69 -27.17 10.19 25.99
C GLY A 69 -27.84 9.86 24.65
N THR A 70 -28.28 10.89 23.93
CA THR A 70 -28.83 10.76 22.56
C THR A 70 -27.75 10.73 21.48
N VAL A 71 -26.52 11.13 21.82
CA VAL A 71 -25.38 11.18 20.90
C VAL A 71 -24.71 9.81 20.85
N LYS A 72 -24.61 9.27 19.64
CA LYS A 72 -23.98 7.99 19.35
C LYS A 72 -22.81 8.17 18.39
N ILE A 73 -21.74 7.43 18.65
CA ILE A 73 -20.71 7.16 17.65
C ILE A 73 -21.24 6.02 16.78
N VAL A 74 -21.43 6.30 15.50
CA VAL A 74 -21.93 5.31 14.53
C VAL A 74 -20.79 4.98 13.57
N THR A 75 -20.37 3.71 13.55
CA THR A 75 -19.44 3.18 12.57
C THR A 75 -20.17 2.30 11.57
N ARG A 76 -19.97 2.53 10.27
CA ARG A 76 -20.72 1.85 9.20
C ARG A 76 -19.80 1.31 8.12
N TYR A 77 -20.12 0.11 7.64
CA TYR A 77 -19.56 -0.46 6.42
C TYR A 77 -19.96 0.42 5.23
N PHE A 78 -18.98 1.14 4.65
CA PHE A 78 -19.21 1.96 3.47
C PHE A 78 -19.17 1.13 2.18
N GLY A 79 -18.26 0.16 2.12
CA GLY A 79 -17.97 -0.60 0.91
C GLY A 79 -16.73 -0.07 0.20
N ASN A 80 -16.80 0.05 -1.13
CA ASN A 80 -15.62 0.29 -1.97
C ASN A 80 -14.57 -0.83 -1.75
N GLU A 81 -14.99 -2.09 -1.92
CA GLU A 81 -14.19 -3.25 -1.55
C GLU A 81 -13.28 -3.74 -2.68
N VAL A 82 -12.08 -4.17 -2.30
CA VAL A 82 -11.17 -4.99 -3.11
C VAL A 82 -10.96 -6.33 -2.39
N LYS A 83 -11.00 -7.43 -3.15
CA LYS A 83 -10.72 -8.77 -2.62
C LYS A 83 -9.42 -9.31 -3.17
N HIS A 84 -8.54 -9.73 -2.29
CA HIS A 84 -7.27 -10.37 -2.62
C HIS A 84 -6.81 -11.21 -1.43
N ASP A 85 -5.86 -12.10 -1.67
CA ASP A 85 -5.18 -12.84 -0.60
C ASP A 85 -4.03 -11.96 -0.10
N PHE A 86 -4.29 -11.16 0.95
CA PHE A 86 -3.37 -10.14 1.43
C PHE A 86 -2.28 -10.72 2.35
N ASP A 87 -2.54 -11.86 3.00
CA ASP A 87 -1.60 -12.54 3.89
C ASP A 87 -0.92 -13.77 3.27
N GLY A 88 -1.37 -14.22 2.10
CA GLY A 88 -0.77 -15.31 1.34
C GLY A 88 -1.17 -16.70 1.82
N ASP A 89 -2.26 -16.83 2.59
CA ASP A 89 -2.75 -18.10 3.13
C ASP A 89 -3.60 -18.92 2.13
N GLY A 90 -3.87 -18.36 0.95
CA GLY A 90 -4.66 -18.95 -0.11
C GLY A 90 -6.17 -18.66 -0.02
N ARG A 91 -6.63 -17.92 1.00
CA ARG A 91 -8.01 -17.48 1.16
C ARG A 91 -8.14 -16.04 0.67
N LYS A 92 -9.33 -15.69 0.17
CA LYS A 92 -9.59 -14.30 -0.25
C LYS A 92 -10.01 -13.49 0.97
N ASP A 93 -9.29 -12.41 1.19
CA ASP A 93 -9.58 -11.36 2.15
C ASP A 93 -10.32 -10.20 1.47
N ALA A 94 -10.65 -9.18 2.26
CA ALA A 94 -11.23 -7.94 1.77
C ALA A 94 -10.55 -6.72 2.39
N ALA A 95 -10.28 -5.70 1.59
CA ALA A 95 -9.98 -4.34 2.06
C ALA A 95 -11.07 -3.39 1.55
N PHE A 96 -11.55 -2.50 2.41
CA PHE A 96 -12.73 -1.67 2.15
C PHE A 96 -12.76 -0.46 3.10
N LEU A 97 -13.75 0.39 2.93
CA LEU A 97 -13.91 1.60 3.74
C LEU A 97 -14.95 1.45 4.85
N LEU A 98 -14.65 2.05 6.00
CA LEU A 98 -15.59 2.35 7.07
C LEU A 98 -15.82 3.86 7.14
N THR A 99 -17.04 4.25 7.49
CA THR A 99 -17.32 5.61 7.97
C THR A 99 -17.54 5.61 9.47
N GLN A 100 -17.17 6.70 10.12
CA GLN A 100 -17.50 6.98 11.51
C GLN A 100 -18.09 8.38 11.65
N GLU A 101 -19.22 8.47 12.35
CA GLU A 101 -19.88 9.72 12.75
C GLU A 101 -19.82 9.79 14.28
N THR A 102 -19.33 10.90 14.84
CA THR A 102 -19.10 11.04 16.30
C THR A 102 -20.07 11.99 16.99
N GLY A 103 -21.24 12.22 16.38
CA GLY A 103 -22.28 13.12 16.91
C GLY A 103 -22.22 14.57 16.42
N GLY A 104 -21.20 14.93 15.64
CA GLY A 104 -21.14 16.19 14.89
C GLY A 104 -21.67 16.07 13.46
N SER A 105 -21.34 17.04 12.60
CA SER A 105 -21.65 17.01 11.16
C SER A 105 -20.55 16.37 10.29
N GLY A 106 -19.49 15.87 10.92
CA GLY A 106 -18.37 15.21 10.25
C GLY A 106 -18.65 13.73 9.98
N THR A 107 -18.13 13.24 8.85
CA THR A 107 -18.11 11.82 8.51
C THR A 107 -16.67 11.46 8.19
N PHE A 108 -16.05 10.69 9.07
CA PHE A 108 -14.65 10.30 8.99
C PHE A 108 -14.52 8.99 8.24
N PHE A 109 -13.59 8.92 7.30
CA PHE A 109 -13.36 7.74 6.47
C PHE A 109 -12.09 7.01 6.91
N TYR A 110 -12.19 5.69 6.99
CA TYR A 110 -11.09 4.79 7.34
C TYR A 110 -11.01 3.68 6.30
N VAL A 111 -9.80 3.25 5.95
CA VAL A 111 -9.57 1.99 5.24
C VAL A 111 -9.21 0.91 6.24
N VAL A 112 -9.83 -0.26 6.08
CA VAL A 112 -9.62 -1.46 6.90
C VAL A 112 -9.45 -2.68 6.00
N ALA A 113 -8.84 -3.73 6.56
CA ALA A 113 -8.84 -5.08 6.00
C ALA A 113 -9.57 -6.05 6.92
N ALA A 114 -10.15 -7.09 6.33
CA ALA A 114 -10.70 -8.23 7.02
C ALA A 114 -10.07 -9.50 6.44
N LEU A 115 -9.16 -10.11 7.23
CA LEU A 115 -8.50 -11.35 6.86
C LEU A 115 -9.43 -12.53 7.10
N ASN A 116 -9.59 -13.38 6.09
CA ASN A 116 -10.45 -14.55 6.11
C ASN A 116 -9.65 -15.76 6.59
N THR A 117 -9.52 -15.93 7.91
CA THR A 117 -8.75 -17.04 8.47
C THR A 117 -9.55 -18.35 8.48
N ALA A 118 -8.88 -19.47 8.77
CA ALA A 118 -9.56 -20.76 9.00
C ALA A 118 -10.62 -20.72 10.11
N ASN A 119 -10.48 -19.80 11.06
CA ASN A 119 -11.40 -19.67 12.19
C ASN A 119 -12.44 -18.54 12.00
N GLY A 120 -12.48 -17.88 10.85
CA GLY A 120 -13.37 -16.76 10.55
C GLY A 120 -12.63 -15.43 10.33
N TYR A 121 -13.38 -14.36 10.11
CA TYR A 121 -12.82 -13.06 9.74
C TYR A 121 -12.24 -12.30 10.93
N VAL A 122 -11.04 -11.75 10.74
CA VAL A 122 -10.33 -10.89 11.70
C VAL A 122 -10.13 -9.51 11.07
N GLY A 123 -10.63 -8.46 11.73
CA GLY A 123 -10.53 -7.08 11.24
C GLY A 123 -9.22 -6.40 11.63
N SER A 124 -8.76 -5.49 10.79
CA SER A 124 -7.55 -4.70 11.00
C SER A 124 -7.78 -3.46 11.86
N GLU A 125 -6.69 -2.77 12.18
CA GLU A 125 -6.74 -1.36 12.50
C GLU A 125 -7.13 -0.53 11.27
N GLY A 126 -7.98 0.48 11.50
CA GLY A 126 -8.39 1.43 10.47
C GLY A 126 -7.38 2.56 10.34
N LEU A 127 -6.88 2.74 9.11
CA LEU A 127 -6.07 3.90 8.75
C LEU A 127 -7.01 5.04 8.35
N PHE A 128 -6.87 6.21 8.99
CA PHE A 128 -7.68 7.39 8.70
C PHE A 128 -7.32 7.99 7.34
N LEU A 129 -8.33 8.20 6.49
CA LEU A 129 -8.18 8.80 5.16
C LEU A 129 -8.54 10.29 5.14
N GLY A 130 -9.55 10.70 5.93
CA GLY A 130 -9.99 12.09 5.98
C GLY A 130 -11.43 12.29 6.44
N ASP A 131 -11.81 13.57 6.63
CA ASP A 131 -13.18 14.01 6.92
C ASP A 131 -13.91 14.43 5.65
N ARG A 132 -15.10 13.86 5.41
CA ARG A 132 -16.00 14.18 4.29
C ARG A 132 -15.29 14.20 2.94
N ILE A 133 -14.41 13.23 2.72
CA ILE A 133 -13.79 12.97 1.42
C ILE A 133 -14.84 12.44 0.44
N ALA A 134 -14.50 12.40 -0.85
CA ALA A 134 -15.28 11.69 -1.87
C ALA A 134 -14.52 10.43 -2.30
N PRO A 135 -14.86 9.25 -1.75
CA PRO A 135 -14.24 8.00 -2.21
C PRO A 135 -14.48 7.77 -3.70
N GLN A 136 -13.47 7.25 -4.39
CA GLN A 136 -13.55 6.83 -5.78
C GLN A 136 -13.43 5.31 -5.83
N THR A 137 -12.29 4.77 -6.25
CA THR A 137 -12.04 3.33 -6.30
C THR A 137 -11.17 2.87 -5.15
N THR A 138 -11.36 1.63 -4.72
CA THR A 138 -10.34 0.86 -4.01
C THR A 138 -10.02 -0.34 -4.87
N GLU A 139 -8.76 -0.49 -5.26
CA GLU A 139 -8.35 -1.48 -6.23
C GLU A 139 -7.05 -2.16 -5.82
N ARG A 140 -6.79 -3.28 -6.48
CA ARG A 140 -5.56 -4.04 -6.24
C ARG A 140 -4.42 -3.39 -7.02
N GLY A 141 -3.42 -2.92 -6.29
CA GLY A 141 -2.13 -2.50 -6.85
C GLY A 141 -1.25 -3.69 -7.22
N LYS A 142 0.03 -3.43 -7.49
CA LYS A 142 1.01 -4.50 -7.74
C LYS A 142 1.24 -5.33 -6.46
N GLY A 143 1.18 -6.66 -6.56
CA GLY A 143 1.36 -7.54 -5.39
C GLY A 143 0.16 -7.47 -4.43
N ASN A 144 0.44 -7.22 -3.15
CA ASN A 144 -0.56 -7.15 -2.07
C ASN A 144 -0.94 -5.70 -1.72
N ILE A 145 -0.60 -4.75 -2.61
CA ILE A 145 -0.90 -3.33 -2.39
C ILE A 145 -2.41 -3.08 -2.57
N VAL A 146 -3.00 -2.38 -1.62
CA VAL A 146 -4.34 -1.78 -1.69
C VAL A 146 -4.18 -0.33 -2.13
N LEU A 147 -4.68 0.00 -3.31
CA LEU A 147 -4.70 1.36 -3.84
C LEU A 147 -6.08 1.98 -3.55
N VAL A 148 -6.11 3.02 -2.74
CA VAL A 148 -7.35 3.78 -2.44
C VAL A 148 -7.28 5.13 -3.13
N ASN A 149 -8.22 5.38 -4.03
CA ASN A 149 -8.40 6.66 -4.70
C ASN A 149 -9.59 7.41 -4.11
N TYR A 150 -9.41 8.70 -3.85
CA TYR A 150 -10.43 9.56 -3.26
C TYR A 150 -10.16 11.02 -3.61
N ALA A 151 -11.15 11.89 -3.45
CA ALA A 151 -10.96 13.32 -3.60
C ALA A 151 -11.12 14.06 -2.27
N GLU A 152 -10.29 15.08 -2.08
CA GLU A 152 -10.36 16.05 -1.00
C GLU A 152 -10.76 17.44 -1.51
N ARG A 153 -11.05 18.34 -0.58
CA ARG A 153 -11.27 19.76 -0.88
C ARG A 153 -9.93 20.48 -0.96
N LYS A 154 -9.89 21.60 -1.67
CA LYS A 154 -8.72 22.49 -1.62
C LYS A 154 -8.63 23.11 -0.21
N PRO A 155 -7.41 23.47 0.24
CA PRO A 155 -7.25 24.18 1.50
C PRO A 155 -8.14 25.43 1.56
N GLY A 156 -8.95 25.55 2.62
CA GLY A 156 -9.84 26.70 2.84
C GLY A 156 -11.20 26.63 2.14
N GLU A 157 -11.49 25.60 1.32
CA GLU A 157 -12.83 25.44 0.74
C GLU A 157 -13.88 25.05 1.81
N SER A 158 -15.08 25.61 1.67
CA SER A 158 -16.22 25.27 2.52
C SER A 158 -16.60 23.79 2.41
N PHE A 159 -17.07 23.19 3.50
CA PHE A 159 -17.59 21.81 3.49
C PHE A 159 -18.84 21.62 2.63
N ALA A 160 -19.52 22.70 2.24
CA ALA A 160 -20.62 22.66 1.26
C ALA A 160 -20.13 22.41 -0.18
N VAL A 161 -18.85 22.69 -0.47
CA VAL A 161 -18.25 22.42 -1.79
C VAL A 161 -17.90 20.94 -1.88
N ARG A 162 -18.17 20.31 -3.03
CA ARG A 162 -17.83 18.91 -3.27
C ARG A 162 -16.29 18.77 -3.38
N PRO A 163 -15.68 17.76 -2.72
CA PRO A 163 -14.26 17.44 -2.92
C PRO A 163 -13.90 17.24 -4.41
N SER A 164 -12.77 17.77 -4.83
CA SER A 164 -12.33 17.78 -6.24
C SER A 164 -10.83 17.55 -6.46
N VAL A 165 -10.01 17.62 -5.42
CA VAL A 165 -8.57 17.34 -5.48
C VAL A 165 -8.35 15.84 -5.34
N GLY A 166 -8.06 15.17 -6.45
CA GLY A 166 -7.76 13.73 -6.45
C GLY A 166 -6.52 13.40 -5.62
N LYS A 167 -6.64 12.35 -4.82
CA LYS A 167 -5.59 11.73 -4.02
C LYS A 167 -5.62 10.21 -4.19
N SER A 168 -4.44 9.63 -4.05
CA SER A 168 -4.23 8.20 -4.08
C SER A 168 -3.30 7.83 -2.94
N ILE A 169 -3.60 6.75 -2.24
CA ILE A 169 -2.74 6.18 -1.21
C ILE A 169 -2.56 4.69 -1.50
N TRP A 170 -1.32 4.23 -1.40
CA TRP A 170 -0.92 2.84 -1.63
C TRP A 170 -0.60 2.23 -0.28
N LEU A 171 -1.26 1.14 0.06
CA LEU A 171 -1.18 0.56 1.40
C LEU A 171 -0.80 -0.91 1.31
N ILE A 172 0.06 -1.35 2.22
CA ILE A 172 0.32 -2.77 2.44
C ILE A 172 -0.13 -3.14 3.85
N LEU A 173 -0.86 -4.24 3.98
CA LEU A 173 -1.25 -4.76 5.28
C LEU A 173 -0.09 -5.59 5.84
N ASP A 174 0.31 -5.33 7.08
CA ASP A 174 1.14 -6.26 7.85
C ASP A 174 0.23 -7.26 8.58
N PRO A 175 0.18 -8.55 8.15
CA PRO A 175 -0.71 -9.54 8.74
C PRO A 175 -0.34 -9.91 10.19
N LYS A 176 0.86 -9.55 10.67
CA LYS A 176 1.26 -9.81 12.06
C LYS A 176 0.70 -8.76 13.02
N THR A 177 0.72 -7.50 12.61
CA THR A 177 0.28 -6.36 13.43
C THR A 177 -1.15 -5.93 13.13
N MET A 178 -1.71 -6.39 12.00
CA MET A 178 -3.02 -5.99 11.48
C MET A 178 -3.11 -4.47 11.24
N GLN A 179 -2.01 -3.86 10.81
CA GLN A 179 -1.91 -2.44 10.51
C GLN A 179 -1.55 -2.22 9.04
N PHE A 180 -2.04 -1.12 8.46
CA PHE A 180 -1.58 -0.66 7.16
C PHE A 180 -0.32 0.18 7.29
N ALA A 181 0.65 -0.06 6.41
CA ALA A 181 1.75 0.84 6.14
C ALA A 181 1.53 1.54 4.79
N GLU A 182 1.77 2.85 4.75
CA GLU A 182 1.77 3.60 3.50
C GLU A 182 3.03 3.26 2.68
N VAL A 183 2.81 2.84 1.45
CA VAL A 183 3.85 2.60 0.46
C VAL A 183 4.15 3.93 -0.22
N ALA A 184 5.10 4.67 0.34
CA ALA A 184 5.59 5.91 -0.23
C ALA A 184 6.01 5.68 -1.69
N GLN A 185 5.37 6.40 -2.60
CA GLN A 185 5.76 6.40 -4.00
C GLN A 185 6.90 7.40 -4.22
N ASN A 186 7.82 7.08 -5.13
CA ASN A 186 8.84 8.05 -5.59
C ASN A 186 9.91 8.38 -4.54
N PHE A 187 10.18 7.47 -3.60
CA PHE A 187 11.16 7.67 -2.54
C PHE A 187 12.54 7.11 -2.91
N GLU A 188 13.60 7.71 -2.37
CA GLU A 188 14.96 7.17 -2.51
C GLU A 188 15.11 5.87 -1.71
N GLY A 189 15.20 4.74 -2.42
CA GLY A 189 15.30 3.40 -1.83
C GLY A 189 14.15 2.47 -2.20
N GLU A 190 13.17 2.93 -2.99
CA GLU A 190 12.11 2.10 -3.58
C GLU A 190 12.69 1.04 -4.55
N ALA A 191 13.84 1.33 -5.16
CA ALA A 191 14.55 0.43 -6.03
C ALA A 191 15.97 0.17 -5.55
N ASP A 192 16.47 -1.03 -5.85
CA ASP A 192 17.89 -1.38 -5.72
C ASP A 192 18.57 -1.23 -7.08
N PRO A 193 19.37 -0.17 -7.31
CA PRO A 193 20.05 0.06 -8.58
C PRO A 193 20.92 -1.11 -9.03
N ALA A 194 21.44 -1.93 -8.11
CA ALA A 194 22.27 -3.08 -8.45
C ALA A 194 21.50 -4.22 -9.13
N ARG A 195 20.17 -4.24 -9.00
CA ARG A 195 19.28 -5.23 -9.63
C ARG A 195 18.57 -4.68 -10.87
N MET A 196 18.79 -3.41 -11.21
CA MET A 196 18.14 -2.76 -12.34
C MET A 196 18.86 -3.04 -13.66
N THR A 197 18.08 -3.24 -14.72
CA THR A 197 18.62 -3.46 -16.08
C THR A 197 17.81 -2.67 -17.10
N LEU A 198 18.44 -2.33 -18.23
CA LEU A 198 17.80 -1.51 -19.28
C LEU A 198 16.53 -2.19 -19.83
N GLY A 199 16.54 -3.51 -19.99
CA GLY A 199 15.42 -4.29 -20.54
C GLY A 199 14.34 -4.70 -19.55
N MET A 200 14.43 -4.32 -18.27
CA MET A 200 13.52 -4.86 -17.25
C MET A 200 12.07 -4.36 -17.34
N LYS A 201 11.87 -3.20 -17.99
CA LYS A 201 10.57 -2.57 -18.20
C LYS A 201 10.65 -1.56 -19.36
N THR A 202 9.50 -1.04 -19.74
CA THR A 202 9.40 0.18 -20.55
C THR A 202 9.64 1.40 -19.67
N TRP A 203 10.42 2.34 -20.19
CA TRP A 203 10.87 3.55 -19.52
C TRP A 203 10.18 4.77 -20.11
N ASN A 204 9.36 5.49 -19.35
CA ASN A 204 8.68 6.69 -19.81
C ASN A 204 9.52 7.91 -19.55
N TRP A 205 9.61 8.82 -20.53
CA TRP A 205 10.35 10.06 -20.38
C TRP A 205 9.70 10.96 -19.33
N VAL A 206 10.49 11.42 -18.37
CA VAL A 206 10.05 12.35 -17.31
C VAL A 206 10.48 13.76 -17.63
N SER A 207 11.75 13.95 -18.00
CA SER A 207 12.30 15.27 -18.34
C SER A 207 13.66 15.18 -19.00
N THR A 208 14.05 16.24 -19.71
CA THR A 208 15.45 16.56 -20.02
C THR A 208 15.80 17.89 -19.37
N THR A 209 16.84 17.91 -18.56
CA THR A 209 17.38 19.12 -17.95
C THR A 209 18.76 19.40 -18.54
N TYR A 210 18.89 20.51 -19.25
CA TYR A 210 20.17 20.94 -19.84
C TYR A 210 21.01 21.72 -18.82
N SER A 211 22.32 21.81 -19.06
CA SER A 211 23.27 22.50 -18.20
C SER A 211 23.07 24.02 -18.13
N ASN A 212 22.23 24.59 -19.01
CA ASN A 212 21.80 25.99 -18.97
C ASN A 212 20.45 26.20 -18.24
N ASP A 213 20.08 25.26 -17.38
CA ASP A 213 18.82 25.22 -16.62
C ASP A 213 17.53 25.14 -17.46
N ARG A 214 17.63 24.98 -18.79
CA ARG A 214 16.46 24.68 -19.62
C ARG A 214 15.95 23.28 -19.25
N VAL A 215 14.68 23.21 -18.84
CA VAL A 215 13.98 21.95 -18.57
C VAL A 215 12.90 21.73 -19.62
N ILE A 216 12.91 20.55 -20.24
CA ILE A 216 11.83 20.07 -21.10
C ILE A 216 11.14 18.92 -20.38
N LYS A 217 9.81 19.00 -20.28
CA LYS A 217 8.96 17.91 -19.82
C LYS A 217 7.97 17.53 -20.92
N PRO A 218 7.63 16.24 -21.10
CA PRO A 218 6.59 15.86 -22.04
C PRO A 218 5.23 16.42 -21.58
N ARG A 219 4.45 16.94 -22.53
CA ARG A 219 3.07 17.39 -22.30
C ARG A 219 2.16 16.21 -21.95
N ASP A 220 2.44 15.05 -22.54
CA ASP A 220 1.84 13.77 -22.21
C ASP A 220 2.94 12.72 -22.03
N SER A 221 3.29 12.43 -20.77
CA SER A 221 4.35 11.47 -20.43
C SER A 221 4.06 10.05 -20.91
N GLN A 222 2.78 9.68 -21.13
CA GLN A 222 2.40 8.32 -21.54
C GLN A 222 2.67 8.07 -23.03
N LYS A 223 2.98 9.10 -23.81
CA LYS A 223 3.31 8.98 -25.24
C LYS A 223 4.79 8.67 -25.48
N PHE A 224 5.67 9.12 -24.58
CA PHE A 224 7.11 9.04 -24.74
C PHE A 224 7.69 7.87 -23.95
N ALA A 225 7.76 6.70 -24.59
CA ALA A 225 8.15 5.46 -23.93
C ALA A 225 9.33 4.81 -24.66
N LEU A 226 10.39 4.43 -23.94
CA LEU A 226 11.59 3.77 -24.43
C LEU A 226 11.62 2.32 -23.97
N THR A 227 11.82 1.39 -24.90
CA THR A 227 11.91 -0.05 -24.63
C THR A 227 13.19 -0.62 -25.23
N PHE A 228 13.98 -1.29 -24.40
CA PHE A 228 15.15 -2.05 -24.81
C PHE A 228 14.75 -3.48 -25.10
N LYS A 229 15.23 -4.03 -26.21
CA LYS A 229 14.92 -5.39 -26.66
C LYS A 229 16.15 -6.27 -26.68
N ASP A 230 15.92 -7.57 -26.72
CA ASP A 230 16.96 -8.57 -26.97
C ASP A 230 17.65 -8.30 -28.32
N GLY A 231 18.94 -8.65 -28.41
CA GLY A 231 19.73 -8.40 -29.62
C GLY A 231 20.21 -6.96 -29.81
N LYS A 232 20.27 -6.16 -28.73
CA LYS A 232 20.84 -4.79 -28.73
C LYS A 232 20.09 -3.79 -29.63
N THR A 233 18.77 -3.95 -29.73
CA THR A 233 17.89 -2.99 -30.42
C THR A 233 16.99 -2.27 -29.43
N PHE A 234 16.54 -1.07 -29.77
CA PHE A 234 15.57 -0.33 -28.99
C PHE A 234 14.41 0.15 -29.87
N SER A 235 13.27 0.39 -29.23
CA SER A 235 12.16 1.13 -29.82
C SER A 235 11.66 2.16 -28.84
N ALA A 236 11.31 3.33 -29.33
CA ALA A 236 10.63 4.36 -28.58
C ALA A 236 9.35 4.81 -29.30
N THR A 237 8.32 5.14 -28.53
CA THR A 237 7.15 5.87 -29.02
C THR A 237 7.29 7.34 -28.67
N THR A 238 6.74 8.22 -29.50
CA THR A 238 6.58 9.65 -29.20
C THR A 238 5.11 10.05 -29.31
N ASP A 239 4.81 11.34 -29.16
CA ASP A 239 3.51 11.92 -29.46
C ASP A 239 3.19 11.99 -30.96
N CYS A 240 4.12 11.58 -31.84
CA CYS A 240 3.93 11.60 -33.29
C CYS A 240 4.36 10.29 -33.98
N ASN A 241 5.64 9.93 -33.92
CA ASN A 241 6.20 8.76 -34.61
C ASN A 241 6.70 7.67 -33.65
N GLY A 242 6.95 6.49 -34.24
CA GLY A 242 7.81 5.49 -33.64
C GLY A 242 9.27 5.75 -34.02
N VAL A 243 10.16 5.70 -33.04
CA VAL A 243 11.62 5.79 -33.21
C VAL A 243 12.25 4.43 -32.88
N GLY A 244 13.29 4.01 -33.58
CA GLY A 244 13.99 2.77 -33.27
C GLY A 244 15.41 2.73 -33.81
N GLY A 245 16.19 1.76 -33.35
CA GLY A 245 17.57 1.60 -33.79
C GLY A 245 18.33 0.57 -32.97
N GLU A 246 19.65 0.66 -33.00
CA GLU A 246 20.57 -0.18 -32.24
C GLU A 246 21.10 0.60 -31.02
N TYR A 247 21.44 -0.10 -29.94
CA TYR A 247 22.13 0.49 -28.81
C TYR A 247 23.35 -0.35 -28.43
N ALA A 248 24.40 0.29 -27.92
CA ALA A 248 25.58 -0.38 -27.40
C ALA A 248 25.84 0.03 -25.96
N VAL A 249 26.29 -0.91 -25.13
CA VAL A 249 26.63 -0.68 -23.72
C VAL A 249 28.03 -1.23 -23.43
N THR A 250 28.82 -0.45 -22.69
CA THR A 250 30.13 -0.89 -22.17
C THR A 250 30.34 -0.25 -20.80
N GLY A 251 30.17 -1.03 -19.73
CA GLY A 251 30.09 -0.49 -18.38
C GLY A 251 28.87 0.43 -18.23
N ASP A 252 29.11 1.65 -17.78
CA ASP A 252 28.10 2.71 -17.64
C ASP A 252 27.89 3.55 -18.91
N LYS A 253 28.64 3.27 -19.98
CA LYS A 253 28.52 3.99 -21.25
C LYS A 253 27.41 3.38 -22.09
N ILE A 254 26.64 4.24 -22.73
CA ILE A 254 25.60 3.88 -23.69
C ILE A 254 25.73 4.71 -24.96
N SER A 255 25.38 4.14 -26.10
CA SER A 255 25.18 4.89 -27.35
C SER A 255 23.99 4.35 -28.13
N PHE A 256 23.28 5.25 -28.80
CA PHE A 256 22.18 4.93 -29.71
C PHE A 256 22.65 5.15 -31.15
N ASN A 257 22.51 4.14 -31.99
CA ASN A 257 23.04 4.10 -33.35
C ASN A 257 21.94 3.74 -34.34
N LYS A 258 22.13 4.15 -35.61
CA LYS A 258 21.19 3.88 -36.71
C LYS A 258 19.74 4.23 -36.34
N MET A 259 19.55 5.36 -35.65
CA MET A 259 18.23 5.81 -35.24
C MET A 259 17.41 6.16 -36.47
N MET A 260 16.21 5.57 -36.57
CA MET A 260 15.24 5.83 -37.62
C MET A 260 13.90 6.18 -36.98
N SER A 261 13.16 7.08 -37.61
CA SER A 261 11.79 7.46 -37.21
C SER A 261 10.85 7.25 -38.40
N THR A 262 9.55 7.05 -38.13
CA THR A 262 8.53 7.17 -39.18
C THR A 262 8.39 8.65 -39.62
N LEU A 263 7.77 8.89 -40.77
CA LEU A 263 7.70 10.22 -41.39
C LEU A 263 6.30 10.84 -41.31
N MET A 264 5.62 10.70 -40.17
CA MET A 264 4.38 11.43 -39.89
C MET A 264 4.72 12.85 -39.43
N TYR A 265 4.01 13.84 -39.97
CA TYR A 265 4.08 15.22 -39.50
C TYR A 265 3.01 15.45 -38.43
N CYS A 266 3.43 15.95 -37.27
CA CYS A 266 2.51 16.36 -36.21
C CYS A 266 2.92 17.75 -35.70
N ASP A 267 2.02 18.71 -35.86
CA ASP A 267 2.24 20.07 -35.37
C ASP A 267 2.35 20.08 -33.84
N GLY A 268 3.31 20.84 -33.32
CA GLY A 268 3.55 20.97 -31.89
C GLY A 268 4.12 19.74 -31.18
N SER A 269 4.54 18.68 -31.90
CA SER A 269 5.15 17.48 -31.32
C SER A 269 6.47 17.77 -30.60
N GLN A 270 6.75 17.02 -29.53
CA GLN A 270 8.03 17.07 -28.80
C GLN A 270 9.01 15.97 -29.23
N GLU A 271 8.73 15.24 -30.31
CA GLU A 271 9.58 14.17 -30.85
C GLU A 271 11.03 14.60 -31.11
N ALA A 272 11.22 15.80 -31.65
CA ALA A 272 12.55 16.29 -32.01
C ALA A 272 13.42 16.52 -30.76
N ASP A 273 12.87 17.13 -29.71
CA ASP A 273 13.57 17.32 -28.43
C ASP A 273 13.91 15.98 -27.77
N PHE A 274 12.96 15.04 -27.77
CA PHE A 274 13.15 13.68 -27.24
C PHE A 274 14.25 12.92 -27.99
N SER A 275 14.13 12.82 -29.32
CA SER A 275 15.02 12.02 -30.17
C SER A 275 16.44 12.59 -30.21
N LYS A 276 16.56 13.92 -30.22
CA LYS A 276 17.86 14.59 -30.09
C LYS A 276 18.53 14.24 -28.77
N SER A 277 17.81 14.37 -27.65
CA SER A 277 18.36 14.08 -26.32
C SER A 277 18.76 12.61 -26.18
N LEU A 278 17.93 11.70 -26.70
CA LEU A 278 18.21 10.26 -26.71
C LEU A 278 19.49 9.95 -27.50
N GLY A 279 19.63 10.54 -28.70
CA GLY A 279 20.84 10.38 -29.53
C GLY A 279 22.10 11.01 -28.94
N GLU A 280 21.96 11.90 -27.94
CA GLU A 280 23.07 12.53 -27.24
C GLU A 280 23.49 11.80 -25.96
N ALA A 281 22.78 10.74 -25.55
CA ALA A 281 23.13 9.94 -24.38
C ALA A 281 24.50 9.26 -24.55
N VAL A 282 25.37 9.43 -23.55
CA VAL A 282 26.72 8.83 -23.51
C VAL A 282 26.98 7.98 -22.27
N ARG A 283 26.22 8.20 -21.20
CA ARG A 283 26.26 7.42 -19.96
C ARG A 283 24.86 7.12 -19.47
N TYR A 284 24.71 6.08 -18.68
CA TYR A 284 23.48 5.79 -17.96
C TYR A 284 23.75 5.34 -16.52
N HIS A 285 22.78 5.57 -15.65
CA HIS A 285 22.74 4.95 -14.33
C HIS A 285 21.28 4.80 -13.86
N PHE A 286 21.08 3.97 -12.85
CA PHE A 286 19.80 3.82 -12.18
C PHE A 286 19.81 4.52 -10.83
N THR A 287 18.68 5.08 -10.43
CA THR A 287 18.52 5.72 -9.12
C THR A 287 17.78 4.82 -8.14
N PRO A 288 17.98 4.99 -6.82
CA PRO A 288 17.15 4.33 -5.81
C PRO A 288 15.65 4.66 -5.89
N ARG A 289 15.25 5.63 -6.72
CA ARG A 289 13.84 5.96 -7.00
C ARG A 289 13.24 5.13 -8.14
N GLY A 290 14.02 4.20 -8.70
CA GLY A 290 13.58 3.35 -9.81
C GLY A 290 13.60 4.05 -11.17
N GLU A 291 14.44 5.08 -11.31
CA GLU A 291 14.60 5.88 -12.53
C GLU A 291 15.82 5.40 -13.33
N LEU A 292 15.76 5.62 -14.64
CA LEU A 292 16.89 5.51 -15.57
C LEU A 292 17.30 6.92 -15.98
N ILE A 293 18.56 7.26 -15.75
CA ILE A 293 19.13 8.56 -16.08
C ILE A 293 20.14 8.38 -17.19
N PHE A 294 20.00 9.15 -18.28
CA PHE A 294 21.08 9.33 -19.25
C PHE A 294 21.82 10.63 -19.01
N GLY A 295 23.15 10.55 -18.97
CA GLY A 295 24.02 11.71 -19.09
C GLY A 295 24.27 12.03 -20.55
N LEU A 296 24.08 13.28 -20.94
CA LEU A 296 24.24 13.73 -22.33
C LEU A 296 25.70 14.09 -22.64
N LYS A 297 26.06 14.04 -23.93
CA LYS A 297 27.39 14.38 -24.44
C LYS A 297 27.84 15.76 -23.94
N TYR A 298 29.14 15.91 -23.70
CA TYR A 298 29.74 17.17 -23.21
C TYR A 298 29.14 17.68 -21.89
N GLU A 299 28.55 16.78 -21.08
CA GLU A 299 27.86 17.15 -19.84
C GLU A 299 26.78 18.21 -20.07
N SER A 300 26.16 18.19 -21.27
CA SER A 300 25.18 19.19 -21.69
C SER A 300 23.84 19.08 -20.94
N GLY A 301 23.65 18.02 -20.16
CA GLY A 301 22.45 17.79 -19.38
C GLY A 301 22.22 16.33 -19.01
N VAL A 302 21.04 16.08 -18.47
CA VAL A 302 20.55 14.75 -18.11
C VAL A 302 19.14 14.52 -18.64
N MET A 303 18.85 13.28 -19.02
CA MET A 303 17.53 12.82 -19.45
C MET A 303 17.03 11.78 -18.47
N VAL A 304 15.85 11.99 -17.89
CA VAL A 304 15.26 11.18 -16.82
C VAL A 304 14.12 10.34 -17.37
N PHE A 305 14.10 9.05 -17.01
CA PHE A 305 13.03 8.13 -17.34
C PHE A 305 12.55 7.34 -16.12
N ARG A 306 11.31 6.85 -16.17
CA ARG A 306 10.72 6.00 -15.14
C ARG A 306 9.79 4.92 -15.66
#